data_AF-A0A8T3PES9-F1
#
_entry.id   AF-A0A8T3PES9-F1
#
_cell.length_a   1.000
_cell.length_b   1.000
_cell.length_c   1.000
_cell.angle_alpha   90.00
_cell.angle_beta   90.00
_cell.angle_gamma   90.00
#
_symmetry.space_group_name_H-M   'P 1'
#
loop_
_entity.id
_entity.type
_entity.pdbx_description
1 polymer ?
#
loop_
_entity_poly.entity_id
_entity_poly.type
_entity_poly.pdbx_seq_one_letter_code
_entity_poly.pdbx_strand_id
1 'polypeptide(L)'
;MADRVIVDASVAVAVLLEESGTEAARRLARGWASARAELFVPSHFWIEVTNVLMRRRGGTAAAAVEGLIVLDGLGAQTVEPDRPVLLLAIDSMERFGLSAYDAVYLALAQSMEARLATLDGRLAQAAAETGVEVEPDGLGRLAEHHAPYAATVSGHPTWANSAVVGRHIAELRRQAMTQ
;
A
#
# COMPACT_ATOMS: atom_id res chain seq x y z
N MET A 1 9.47 18.45 6.82
CA MET A 1 9.08 17.55 5.72
C MET A 1 7.57 17.44 5.75
N ALA A 2 6.92 17.34 4.60
CA ALA A 2 5.48 17.13 4.58
C ALA A 2 5.16 15.73 5.10
N ASP A 3 4.10 15.60 5.90
CA ASP A 3 3.66 14.30 6.41
C ASP A 3 2.96 13.56 5.27
N ARG A 4 3.62 12.55 4.68
CA ARG A 4 3.10 11.82 3.52
C ARG A 4 2.66 10.42 3.94
N VAL A 5 1.54 9.96 3.40
CA VAL A 5 0.99 8.64 3.67
C VAL A 5 0.63 7.95 2.37
N ILE A 6 1.17 6.76 2.14
CA ILE A 6 0.66 5.83 1.13
C ILE A 6 -0.51 5.07 1.74
N VAL A 7 -1.70 5.21 1.14
CA VAL A 7 -2.92 4.56 1.63
C VAL A 7 -3.19 3.29 0.83
N ASP A 8 -3.19 2.15 1.52
CA ASP A 8 -3.58 0.87 0.97
C ASP A 8 -5.11 0.76 0.78
N ALA A 9 -5.53 0.01 -0.25
CA ALA A 9 -6.94 -0.25 -0.53
C ALA A 9 -7.65 -0.87 0.66
N SER A 10 -6.97 -1.75 1.41
CA SER A 10 -7.53 -2.37 2.62
C SER A 10 -7.97 -1.33 3.68
N VAL A 11 -7.19 -0.27 3.90
CA VAL A 11 -7.53 0.83 4.82
C VAL A 11 -8.69 1.66 4.27
N ALA A 12 -8.64 2.01 2.99
CA ALA A 12 -9.70 2.80 2.36
C ALA A 12 -11.05 2.08 2.40
N VAL A 13 -11.06 0.79 2.11
CA VAL A 13 -12.25 -0.07 2.24
C VAL A 13 -12.74 -0.11 3.68
N ALA A 14 -11.85 -0.23 4.67
CA ALA A 14 -12.25 -0.23 6.08
C ALA A 14 -12.87 1.11 6.52
N VAL A 15 -12.37 2.23 5.99
CA VAL A 15 -12.98 3.57 6.18
C VAL A 15 -14.39 3.61 5.60
N LEU A 16 -14.61 3.02 4.42
CA LEU A 16 -15.90 3.04 3.71
C LEU A 16 -16.95 2.11 4.31
N LEU A 17 -16.59 0.88 4.67
CA LEU A 17 -17.57 -0.18 4.90
C LEU A 17 -18.22 -0.15 6.28
N GLU A 18 -17.72 0.66 7.22
CA GLU A 18 -18.19 0.76 8.62
C GLU A 18 -18.21 -0.57 9.42
N GLU A 19 -17.89 -1.70 8.79
CA GLU A 19 -17.92 -3.05 9.33
C GLU A 19 -16.60 -3.35 10.04
N SER A 20 -16.60 -3.18 11.36
CA SER A 20 -15.51 -3.57 12.28
C SER A 20 -14.31 -2.62 12.32
N GLY A 21 -14.51 -1.34 12.68
CA GLY A 21 -13.41 -0.41 12.87
C GLY A 21 -13.77 1.08 12.82
N THR A 22 -15.06 1.42 12.90
CA THR A 22 -15.65 2.72 12.62
C THR A 22 -14.94 3.88 13.33
N GLU A 23 -14.52 3.68 14.58
CA GLU A 23 -13.78 4.72 15.30
C GLU A 23 -12.30 4.77 14.92
N ALA A 24 -11.65 3.63 14.66
CA ALA A 24 -10.23 3.60 14.31
C ALA A 24 -9.96 4.21 12.93
N ALA A 25 -10.76 3.83 11.93
CA ALA A 25 -10.65 4.36 10.58
C ALA A 25 -11.01 5.87 10.52
N ARG A 26 -12.05 6.30 11.26
CA ARG A 26 -12.38 7.72 11.39
C ARG A 26 -11.32 8.50 12.18
N ARG A 27 -10.69 7.90 13.20
CA ARG A 27 -9.55 8.50 13.91
C ARG A 27 -8.36 8.70 12.98
N LEU A 28 -8.05 7.74 12.11
CA LEU A 28 -7.01 7.90 11.09
C LEU A 28 -7.31 9.06 10.15
N ALA A 29 -8.50 9.08 9.53
CA ALA A 29 -8.89 10.14 8.62
C ALA A 29 -8.85 11.53 9.30
N ARG A 30 -9.33 11.63 10.56
CA ARG A 30 -9.22 12.87 11.34
C ARG A 30 -7.78 13.21 11.71
N GLY A 31 -6.94 12.21 11.98
CA GLY A 31 -5.52 12.34 12.23
C GLY A 31 -4.80 12.95 11.03
N TRP A 32 -5.00 12.37 9.84
CA TRP A 32 -4.48 12.89 8.57
C TRP A 32 -4.92 14.33 8.31
N ALA A 33 -6.21 14.62 8.48
CA ALA A 33 -6.73 15.97 8.31
C ALA A 33 -6.11 16.97 9.31
N SER A 34 -5.94 16.55 10.57
CA SER A 34 -5.35 17.40 11.63
C SER A 34 -3.86 17.64 11.41
N ALA A 35 -3.13 16.63 10.94
CA ALA A 35 -1.71 16.70 10.59
C ALA A 35 -1.48 17.41 9.25
N ARG A 36 -2.53 17.63 8.45
CA ARG A 36 -2.45 18.05 7.04
C ARG A 36 -1.56 17.10 6.23
N ALA A 37 -1.75 15.79 6.45
CA ALA A 37 -1.01 14.77 5.74
C ALA A 37 -1.39 14.79 4.24
N GLU A 38 -0.39 14.65 3.38
CA GLU A 38 -0.56 14.42 1.95
C GLU A 38 -0.79 12.92 1.74
N LEU A 39 -1.96 12.56 1.22
CA LEU A 39 -2.33 11.18 0.98
C LEU A 39 -2.02 10.80 -0.47
N PHE A 40 -1.39 9.65 -0.67
CA PHE A 40 -1.05 9.12 -1.99
C PHE A 40 -1.54 7.68 -2.13
N VAL A 41 -1.92 7.32 -3.36
CA VAL A 41 -2.31 5.96 -3.72
C VAL A 41 -1.70 5.59 -5.08
N PRO A 42 -1.27 4.35 -5.31
CA PRO A 42 -0.93 3.90 -6.65
C PRO A 42 -2.17 3.84 -7.55
N SER A 43 -2.01 3.89 -8.86
CA SER A 43 -3.14 3.80 -9.80
C SER A 43 -3.97 2.50 -9.68
N HIS A 44 -3.35 1.38 -9.27
CA HIS A 44 -4.06 0.11 -9.09
C HIS A 44 -4.95 0.05 -7.82
N PHE A 45 -4.78 0.97 -6.87
CA PHE A 45 -5.64 1.13 -5.69
C PHE A 45 -7.12 1.20 -6.07
N TRP A 46 -7.45 1.98 -7.10
CA TRP A 46 -8.84 2.17 -7.54
C TRP A 46 -9.46 0.88 -8.07
N ILE A 47 -8.65 0.03 -8.71
CA ILE A 47 -9.08 -1.27 -9.21
C ILE A 47 -9.39 -2.19 -8.03
N GLU A 48 -8.53 -2.22 -7.02
CA GLU A 48 -8.71 -3.03 -5.81
C GLU A 48 -9.97 -2.63 -5.03
N VAL A 49 -10.12 -1.32 -4.73
CA VAL A 49 -11.30 -0.78 -4.06
C VAL A 49 -12.57 -1.13 -4.83
N THR A 50 -12.60 -0.81 -6.14
CA THR A 50 -13.77 -1.11 -7.00
C THR A 50 -14.14 -2.58 -6.94
N ASN A 51 -13.12 -3.43 -7.02
CA ASN A 51 -13.28 -4.86 -7.00
C ASN A 51 -13.84 -5.37 -5.65
N VAL A 52 -13.36 -4.84 -4.52
CA VAL A 52 -13.89 -5.18 -3.19
C VAL A 52 -15.34 -4.72 -3.04
N LEU A 53 -15.65 -3.48 -3.41
CA LEU A 53 -17.00 -2.92 -3.32
C LEU A 53 -18.00 -3.73 -4.17
N MET A 54 -17.60 -4.14 -5.38
CA MET A 54 -18.45 -4.91 -6.28
C MET A 54 -18.62 -6.39 -5.89
N ARG A 55 -17.61 -7.00 -5.25
CA ARG A 55 -17.68 -8.41 -4.82
C ARG A 55 -18.30 -8.60 -3.43
N ARG A 56 -18.55 -7.52 -2.68
CA ARG A 56 -19.20 -7.60 -1.38
C ARG A 56 -20.59 -8.24 -1.51
N ARG A 57 -20.93 -9.17 -0.60
CA ARG A 57 -22.27 -9.78 -0.58
C ARG A 57 -23.33 -8.69 -0.36
N GLY A 58 -24.26 -8.56 -1.30
CA GLY A 58 -25.28 -7.51 -1.26
C GLY A 58 -24.80 -6.14 -1.77
N GLY A 59 -23.58 -6.03 -2.30
CA GLY A 59 -23.11 -4.83 -2.97
C GLY A 59 -23.92 -4.52 -4.23
N THR A 60 -24.23 -3.25 -4.45
CA THR A 60 -24.85 -2.74 -5.68
C THR A 60 -23.89 -1.81 -6.38
N ALA A 61 -24.03 -1.63 -7.69
CA ALA A 61 -23.25 -0.64 -8.43
C ALA A 61 -23.43 0.78 -7.86
N ALA A 62 -24.64 1.11 -7.38
CA ALA A 62 -24.91 2.38 -6.71
C ALA A 62 -24.08 2.54 -5.42
N ALA A 63 -24.08 1.52 -4.55
CA ALA A 63 -23.28 1.53 -3.33
C ALA A 63 -21.76 1.59 -3.60
N ALA A 64 -21.29 0.96 -4.68
CA ALA A 64 -19.89 1.03 -5.10
C ALA A 64 -19.51 2.45 -5.56
N VAL A 65 -20.37 3.09 -6.36
CA VAL A 65 -20.18 4.48 -6.80
C VAL A 65 -20.24 5.45 -5.61
N GLU A 66 -21.19 5.28 -4.69
CA GLU A 66 -21.26 6.05 -3.45
C GLU A 66 -19.98 5.91 -2.62
N GLY A 67 -19.43 4.70 -2.51
CA GLY A 67 -18.15 4.45 -1.85
C GLY A 67 -16.99 5.20 -2.50
N LEU A 68 -16.90 5.19 -3.84
CA LEU A 68 -15.87 5.95 -4.56
C LEU A 68 -16.00 7.46 -4.35
N ILE A 69 -17.23 8.01 -4.38
CA ILE A 69 -17.48 9.44 -4.09
C ILE A 69 -17.00 9.82 -2.68
N VAL A 70 -17.19 8.94 -1.70
CA VAL A 70 -16.70 9.17 -0.33
C VAL A 70 -15.17 9.17 -0.29
N LEU A 71 -14.50 8.28 -1.05
CA LEU A 71 -13.03 8.26 -1.13
C LEU A 71 -12.46 9.48 -1.84
N ASP A 72 -13.13 10.01 -2.87
CA ASP A 72 -12.71 11.27 -3.50
C ASP A 72 -12.62 12.41 -2.46
N GLY A 73 -13.49 12.38 -1.44
CA GLY A 73 -13.46 13.29 -0.31
C GLY A 73 -12.22 13.20 0.60
N LEU A 74 -11.46 12.10 0.54
CA LEU A 74 -10.16 11.99 1.23
C LEU A 74 -9.07 12.81 0.57
N GLY A 75 -9.24 13.19 -0.71
CA GLY A 75 -8.26 14.00 -1.44
C GLY A 75 -6.94 13.29 -1.73
N ALA A 76 -6.95 11.96 -1.82
CA ALA A 76 -5.75 11.19 -2.12
C ALA A 76 -5.26 11.43 -3.56
N GLN A 77 -3.96 11.69 -3.71
CA GLN A 77 -3.30 11.90 -4.99
C GLN A 77 -2.90 10.55 -5.60
N THR A 78 -3.33 10.31 -6.83
CA THR A 78 -2.93 9.08 -7.54
C THR A 78 -1.53 9.24 -8.12
N VAL A 79 -0.66 8.26 -7.85
CA VAL A 79 0.70 8.16 -8.38
C VAL A 79 0.77 6.98 -9.34
N GLU A 80 1.27 7.22 -10.56
CA GLU A 80 1.54 6.14 -11.50
C GLU A 80 2.88 5.47 -11.16
N PRO A 81 2.90 4.16 -10.86
CA PRO A 81 4.14 3.45 -10.59
C PRO A 81 5.02 3.42 -11.84
N ASP A 82 6.12 4.16 -11.80
CA ASP A 82 7.09 4.20 -12.88
C ASP A 82 8.11 3.04 -12.79
N ARG A 83 9.05 2.98 -13.74
CA ARG A 83 10.02 1.87 -13.80
C ARG A 83 10.87 1.74 -12.51
N PRO A 84 11.45 2.81 -11.94
CA PRO A 84 12.09 2.77 -10.63
C PRO A 84 11.22 2.14 -9.53
N VAL A 85 9.97 2.58 -9.39
CA VAL A 85 9.03 2.03 -8.38
C VAL A 85 8.79 0.54 -8.62
N LEU A 86 8.58 0.13 -9.88
CA LEU A 86 8.38 -1.28 -10.22
C LEU A 86 9.60 -2.17 -9.90
N LEU A 87 10.82 -1.63 -10.00
CA LEU A 87 12.04 -2.36 -9.64
C LEU A 87 12.19 -2.51 -8.12
N LEU A 88 11.80 -1.49 -7.34
CA LEU A 88 11.68 -1.61 -5.88
C LEU A 88 10.58 -2.61 -5.46
N ALA A 89 9.48 -2.66 -6.23
CA ALA A 89 8.43 -3.64 -6.00
C ALA A 89 8.95 -5.07 -6.22
N ILE A 90 9.69 -5.33 -7.30
CA ILE A 90 10.30 -6.66 -7.53
C ILE A 90 11.24 -7.05 -6.38
N ASP A 91 12.07 -6.12 -5.90
CA ASP A 91 12.91 -6.35 -4.73
C ASP A 91 12.09 -6.75 -3.48
N SER A 92 10.98 -6.05 -3.24
CA SER A 92 10.08 -6.32 -2.13
C SER A 92 9.35 -7.66 -2.27
N MET A 93 8.91 -8.01 -3.48
CA MET A 93 8.31 -9.32 -3.78
C MET A 93 9.29 -10.44 -3.45
N GLU A 94 10.56 -10.29 -3.84
CA GLU A 94 11.57 -11.32 -3.65
C GLU A 94 12.04 -11.43 -2.19
N ARG A 95 12.10 -10.33 -1.45
CA ARG A 95 12.51 -10.35 -0.03
C ARG A 95 11.41 -10.84 0.90
N PHE A 96 10.18 -10.45 0.63
CA PHE A 96 9.07 -10.60 1.59
C PHE A 96 7.93 -11.51 1.07
N GLY A 97 8.02 -11.96 -0.19
CA GLY A 97 6.98 -12.77 -0.83
C GLY A 97 5.67 -12.00 -1.04
N LEU A 98 5.74 -10.68 -1.22
CA LEU A 98 4.57 -9.85 -1.50
C LEU A 98 4.05 -10.11 -2.92
N SER A 99 2.75 -9.86 -3.13
CA SER A 99 2.23 -9.76 -4.50
C SER A 99 2.76 -8.48 -5.17
N ALA A 100 2.70 -8.41 -6.51
CA ALA A 100 3.10 -7.19 -7.21
C ALA A 100 2.27 -5.97 -6.79
N TYR A 101 1.00 -6.18 -6.45
CA TYR A 101 0.10 -5.14 -5.95
C TYR A 101 0.55 -4.59 -4.60
N ASP A 102 0.73 -5.48 -3.61
CA ASP A 102 1.21 -5.12 -2.27
C ASP A 102 2.59 -4.46 -2.31
N ALA A 103 3.48 -5.00 -3.15
CA ALA A 103 4.85 -4.53 -3.25
C ALA A 103 4.96 -3.10 -3.81
N VAL A 104 4.01 -2.66 -4.65
CA VAL A 104 3.99 -1.29 -5.15
C VAL A 104 3.65 -0.29 -4.06
N TYR A 105 2.75 -0.62 -3.12
CA TYR A 105 2.48 0.25 -1.96
C TYR A 105 3.74 0.46 -1.11
N LEU A 106 4.48 -0.61 -0.83
CA LEU A 106 5.75 -0.52 -0.10
C LEU A 106 6.82 0.27 -0.89
N ALA A 107 6.93 0.00 -2.19
CA ALA A 107 7.88 0.71 -3.05
C ALA A 107 7.63 2.22 -3.10
N LEU A 108 6.35 2.63 -3.18
CA LEU A 108 5.97 4.04 -3.13
C LEU A 108 6.25 4.67 -1.77
N ALA A 109 6.02 3.94 -0.67
CA ALA A 109 6.29 4.44 0.67
C ALA A 109 7.79 4.71 0.86
N GLN A 110 8.63 3.79 0.37
CA GLN A 110 10.08 3.97 0.34
C GLN A 110 10.53 5.11 -0.57
N SER A 111 9.93 5.25 -1.76
CA SER A 111 10.36 6.26 -2.72
C SER A 111 9.93 7.68 -2.37
N MET A 112 8.87 7.83 -1.58
CA MET A 112 8.33 9.15 -1.23
C MET A 112 8.66 9.57 0.20
N GLU A 113 9.45 8.75 0.92
CA GLU A 113 9.71 8.87 2.36
C GLU A 113 8.40 9.02 3.15
N ALA A 114 7.41 8.19 2.79
CA ALA A 114 6.06 8.25 3.31
C ALA A 114 5.79 7.10 4.29
N ARG A 115 4.85 7.33 5.20
CA ARG A 115 4.28 6.29 6.06
C ARG A 115 3.36 5.40 5.24
N LEU A 116 3.16 4.15 5.65
CA LEU A 116 2.26 3.22 4.98
C LEU A 116 1.03 2.94 5.84
N ALA A 117 -0.15 3.32 5.34
CA ALA A 117 -1.42 2.97 5.95
C ALA A 117 -1.94 1.65 5.37
N THR A 118 -1.85 0.53 6.10
CA THR A 118 -2.32 -0.79 5.63
C THR A 118 -2.96 -1.64 6.74
N LEU A 119 -3.92 -2.48 6.38
CA LEU A 119 -4.50 -3.54 7.24
C LEU A 119 -4.05 -4.94 6.83
N ASP A 120 -3.21 -5.06 5.80
CA ASP A 120 -2.56 -6.31 5.44
C ASP A 120 -1.34 -6.56 6.33
N GLY A 121 -1.38 -7.66 7.09
CA GLY A 121 -0.33 -7.97 8.06
C GLY A 121 1.02 -8.35 7.43
N ARG A 122 1.04 -8.91 6.21
CA ARG A 122 2.29 -9.25 5.51
C ARG A 122 2.95 -7.98 4.98
N LEU A 123 2.16 -7.07 4.41
CA LEU A 123 2.63 -5.78 3.94
C LEU A 123 3.14 -4.91 5.10
N ALA A 124 2.41 -4.85 6.21
CA ALA A 124 2.84 -4.17 7.43
C ALA A 124 4.18 -4.69 7.97
N GLN A 125 4.37 -6.01 8.00
CA GLN A 125 5.63 -6.61 8.44
C GLN A 125 6.79 -6.23 7.50
N ALA A 126 6.59 -6.30 6.19
CA ALA A 126 7.60 -5.93 5.20
C ALA A 126 7.99 -4.44 5.31
N ALA A 127 7.01 -3.56 5.54
CA ALA A 127 7.26 -2.14 5.78
C ALA A 127 8.14 -1.93 7.03
N ALA A 128 7.81 -2.57 8.15
CA ALA A 128 8.60 -2.49 9.38
C ALA A 128 10.05 -3.00 9.19
N GLU A 129 10.25 -4.11 8.46
CA GLU A 129 11.59 -4.65 8.16
C GLU A 129 12.43 -3.74 7.25
N THR A 130 11.80 -2.79 6.55
CA THR A 130 12.47 -1.80 5.69
C THR A 130 12.55 -0.41 6.29
N GLY A 131 12.09 -0.22 7.54
CA GLY A 131 12.10 1.06 8.23
C GLY A 131 11.00 2.03 7.80
N VAL A 132 9.99 1.57 7.07
CA VAL A 132 8.79 2.34 6.76
C VAL A 132 7.85 2.30 7.97
N GLU A 133 7.46 3.46 8.48
CA GLU A 133 6.46 3.56 9.55
C GLU A 133 5.09 3.09 9.04
N VAL A 134 4.40 2.28 9.83
CA VAL A 134 3.09 1.71 9.47
C VAL A 134 2.02 2.30 10.37
N GLU A 135 0.88 2.62 9.78
CA GLU A 135 -0.33 2.93 10.51
C GLU A 135 -1.50 2.10 9.98
N PRO A 136 -2.56 1.92 10.77
CA PRO A 136 -2.64 2.18 12.21
C PRO A 136 -1.80 1.22 13.05
N ASP A 137 -1.16 1.75 14.11
CA ASP A 137 -0.38 0.95 15.07
C ASP A 137 -1.24 -0.20 15.65
N GLY A 138 -0.89 -1.43 15.29
CA GLY A 138 -1.44 -2.65 15.88
C GLY A 138 -2.85 -3.06 15.44
N LEU A 139 -3.26 -2.80 14.19
CA LEU A 139 -4.62 -3.13 13.75
C LEU A 139 -4.80 -4.53 13.12
N GLY A 140 -6.00 -5.07 13.36
CA GLY A 140 -6.43 -6.41 13.01
C GLY A 140 -6.46 -6.67 11.51
N ARG A 141 -6.09 -7.89 11.17
CA ARG A 141 -5.91 -8.42 9.81
C ARG A 141 -7.20 -8.31 9.01
N LEU A 142 -7.26 -7.43 8.01
CA LEU A 142 -8.12 -7.68 6.87
C LEU A 142 -7.29 -8.56 5.94
N ALA A 143 -7.54 -9.87 5.99
CA ALA A 143 -6.95 -10.78 5.03
C ALA A 143 -7.57 -10.46 3.66
N GLU A 144 -6.86 -9.70 2.83
CA GLU A 144 -7.19 -9.71 1.42
C GLU A 144 -7.05 -11.15 0.92
N HIS A 145 -8.02 -11.59 0.13
CA HIS A 145 -7.93 -12.86 -0.57
C HIS A 145 -6.83 -12.74 -1.63
N HIS A 146 -5.61 -13.06 -1.20
CA HIS A 146 -4.42 -13.17 -2.01
C HIS A 146 -4.74 -13.98 -3.27
N ALA A 147 -4.57 -13.38 -4.45
CA ALA A 147 -4.48 -14.16 -5.68
C ALA A 147 -3.19 -14.99 -5.56
N PRO A 148 -3.27 -16.33 -5.42
CA PRO A 148 -2.12 -17.13 -5.02
C PRO A 148 -1.20 -17.29 -6.23
N TYR A 149 -0.26 -16.36 -6.41
CA TYR A 149 0.95 -16.65 -7.15
C TYR A 149 1.88 -17.38 -6.20
N ALA A 150 2.11 -18.67 -6.50
CA ALA A 150 2.68 -19.67 -5.61
C ALA A 150 3.93 -19.19 -4.86
N ALA A 151 3.91 -19.36 -3.54
CA ALA A 151 5.03 -19.09 -2.66
C ALA A 151 6.16 -20.12 -2.87
N THR A 152 7.30 -19.66 -3.37
CA THR A 152 8.60 -20.21 -2.97
C THR A 152 9.59 -19.06 -2.91
N VAL A 153 9.55 -18.32 -1.81
CA VAL A 153 10.65 -17.43 -1.45
C VAL A 153 11.41 -18.10 -0.32
N SER A 154 12.51 -18.75 -0.66
CA SER A 154 13.46 -19.32 0.28
C SER A 154 14.80 -18.63 0.14
N GLY A 155 15.34 -18.12 1.25
CA GLY A 155 16.71 -17.62 1.34
C GLY A 155 16.94 -16.30 0.61
N HIS A 156 18.14 -15.74 0.79
CA HIS A 156 18.56 -14.43 0.28
C HIS A 156 18.04 -14.14 -1.13
N PRO A 157 17.68 -12.87 -1.44
CA PRO A 157 17.22 -12.52 -2.77
C PRO A 157 18.19 -13.07 -3.82
N THR A 158 17.68 -13.95 -4.68
CA THR A 158 18.33 -14.52 -5.86
C THR A 158 18.96 -13.44 -6.75
N TRP A 159 18.36 -12.24 -6.84
CA TRP A 159 18.95 -11.12 -7.59
C TRP A 159 20.25 -10.61 -6.97
N ALA A 160 20.49 -10.82 -5.66
CA ALA A 160 21.70 -10.38 -4.98
C ALA A 160 22.95 -11.12 -5.49
N ASN A 161 22.76 -12.31 -6.07
CA ASN A 161 23.83 -13.06 -6.75
C ASN A 161 24.21 -12.44 -8.10
N SER A 162 23.41 -11.50 -8.63
CA SER A 162 23.72 -10.73 -9.84
C SER A 162 24.30 -9.37 -9.47
N ALA A 163 25.61 -9.20 -9.67
CA ALA A 163 26.30 -7.93 -9.42
C ALA A 163 25.76 -6.76 -10.26
N VAL A 164 25.15 -7.05 -11.43
CA VAL A 164 24.52 -6.03 -12.28
C VAL A 164 23.18 -5.60 -11.67
N VAL A 165 22.33 -6.55 -11.30
CA VAL A 165 21.00 -6.26 -10.75
C VAL A 165 21.11 -5.61 -9.38
N GLY A 166 21.96 -6.13 -8.49
CA GLY A 166 22.16 -5.56 -7.16
C GLY A 166 22.65 -4.11 -7.17
N ARG A 167 23.60 -3.76 -8.07
CA ARG A 167 24.04 -2.36 -8.23
C ARG A 167 22.93 -1.46 -8.76
N HIS A 168 22.13 -1.96 -9.70
CA HIS A 168 21.03 -1.20 -10.28
C HIS A 168 19.93 -0.91 -9.25
N ILE A 169 19.51 -1.91 -8.47
CA ILE A 169 18.52 -1.73 -7.39
C ILE A 169 19.05 -0.77 -6.32
N ALA A 170 20.33 -0.86 -5.95
CA ALA A 170 20.93 0.06 -4.99
C ALA A 170 20.94 1.52 -5.48
N GLU A 171 21.19 1.74 -6.78
CA GLU A 171 21.15 3.07 -7.39
C GLU A 171 19.72 3.64 -7.40
N LEU A 172 18.73 2.82 -7.72
CA LEU A 172 17.33 3.24 -7.74
C LEU A 172 16.82 3.60 -6.34
N ARG A 173 17.20 2.83 -5.31
CA ARG A 173 16.91 3.20 -3.92
C ARG A 173 17.46 4.57 -3.57
N ARG A 174 18.69 4.89 -4.00
CA ARG A 174 19.27 6.23 -3.79
C ARG A 174 18.49 7.31 -4.53
N GLN A 175 18.13 7.08 -5.79
CA GLN A 175 17.40 8.06 -6.61
C GLN A 175 16.00 8.33 -6.07
N ALA A 176 15.31 7.28 -5.61
CA ALA A 176 14.00 7.36 -5.00
C ALA A 176 14.03 8.23 -3.72
N MET A 177 15.05 8.10 -2.88
CA MET A 177 15.21 8.89 -1.65
C MET A 177 15.68 10.35 -1.89
N THR A 178 15.85 10.80 -3.14
CA THR A 178 16.37 12.16 -3.44
C THR A 178 15.33 13.07 -4.14
N GLN A 179 14.08 12.62 -4.30
CA GLN A 179 12.97 13.38 -4.89
C GLN A 179 11.91 13.77 -3.85
#